data_AF-A0A1L3F9E2-F1
#
_entry.id   AF-A0A1L3F9E2-F1
#
_cell.length_a   1.000
_cell.length_b   1.000
_cell.length_c   1.000
_cell.angle_alpha   90.00
_cell.angle_beta   90.00
_cell.angle_gamma   90.00
#
_symmetry.space_group_name_H-M   'P 1'
#
loop_
_entity.id
_entity.type
_entity.pdbx_description
1 polymer ?
#
loop_
_entity_poly.entity_id
_entity_poly.type
_entity_poly.pdbx_seq_one_letter_code
_entity_poly.pdbx_strand_id
1 'polypeptide(L)'
;MMDDEGFEPIADTLACPPIQIDDRTTPDSIEAELRERLEALLASHNGLEPTLEGWRDLALALALRHEPAFQIETPADRMGRSGIGGRPAGWTGFTVRSAVKAELRRGAKSQRVAAKVVAERFGLSLSRVQNIMSERPSPPDVLRRRKYELVVEKACAMAAKKVSRE
;
A
#
# COMPACT_ATOMS: atom_id res chain seq x y z
N MET A 1 22.30 9.01 21.97
CA MET A 1 21.79 9.12 20.59
C MET A 1 20.43 8.47 20.64
N MET A 2 19.40 9.27 20.85
CA MET A 2 18.01 8.81 20.87
C MET A 2 17.48 8.83 19.44
N ASP A 3 16.61 7.88 19.17
CA ASP A 3 16.19 7.38 17.88
C ASP A 3 15.58 8.42 16.96
N ASP A 4 16.02 8.39 15.70
CA ASP A 4 15.37 8.98 14.52
C ASP A 4 14.06 8.21 14.27
N GLU A 5 13.04 8.42 15.09
CA GLU A 5 11.67 8.04 14.72
C GLU A 5 11.19 9.03 13.67
N GLY A 6 11.34 8.62 12.39
CA GLY A 6 10.79 9.30 11.24
C GLY A 6 9.27 9.36 11.32
N PHE A 7 8.77 10.37 12.03
CA PHE A 7 7.38 10.81 11.98
C PHE A 7 7.14 11.46 10.61
N GLU A 8 6.37 10.80 9.74
CA GLU A 8 5.92 11.39 8.48
C GLU A 8 4.79 12.39 8.81
N PRO A 9 4.97 13.71 8.58
CA PRO A 9 4.02 14.75 8.98
C PRO A 9 2.57 14.51 8.51
N ILE A 10 2.41 13.81 7.39
CA ILE A 10 1.13 13.47 6.78
C ILE A 10 0.35 12.46 7.65
N ALA A 11 1.03 11.46 8.23
CA ALA A 11 0.39 10.42 9.03
C ALA A 11 -0.14 11.00 10.36
N ASP A 12 0.56 11.97 10.93
CA ASP A 12 0.18 12.63 12.19
C ASP A 12 -1.05 13.50 12.03
N THR A 13 -1.09 14.34 10.98
CA THR A 13 -2.25 15.20 10.72
C THR A 13 -3.53 14.39 10.49
N LEU A 14 -3.43 13.21 9.86
CA LEU A 14 -4.58 12.32 9.63
C LEU A 14 -4.96 11.48 10.85
N ALA A 15 -4.05 11.28 11.81
CA ALA A 15 -4.30 10.59 13.06
C ALA A 15 -4.94 11.48 14.14
N CYS A 16 -5.04 12.79 13.90
CA CYS A 16 -5.66 13.74 14.81
C CYS A 16 -7.09 13.32 15.22
N PRO A 17 -7.49 13.55 16.49
CA PRO A 17 -8.83 13.23 16.96
C PRO A 17 -9.90 14.00 16.17
N PRO A 18 -11.17 13.56 16.20
CA PRO A 18 -12.26 14.28 15.54
C PRO A 18 -12.38 15.73 16.03
N ILE A 19 -12.59 16.66 15.10
CA ILE A 19 -12.84 18.08 15.41
C ILE A 19 -14.08 18.16 16.31
N GLN A 20 -13.93 18.78 17.48
CA GLN A 20 -15.04 19.01 18.40
C GLN A 20 -15.77 20.28 17.95
N ILE A 21 -17.08 20.18 17.76
CA ILE A 21 -17.94 21.30 17.38
C ILE A 21 -18.83 21.64 18.57
N ASP A 22 -18.88 22.92 18.93
CA ASP A 22 -19.75 23.48 19.96
C ASP A 22 -20.55 24.70 19.45
N ASP A 23 -21.41 25.26 20.31
CA ASP A 23 -22.28 26.40 19.97
C ASP A 23 -21.51 27.69 19.60
N ARG A 24 -20.20 27.74 19.83
CA ARG A 24 -19.34 28.90 19.54
C ARG A 24 -18.46 28.68 18.30
N THR A 25 -18.49 27.49 17.73
CA THR A 25 -17.67 27.11 16.58
C THR A 25 -18.22 27.76 15.31
N THR A 26 -17.38 28.51 14.60
CA THR A 26 -17.73 29.16 13.33
C THR A 26 -17.06 28.44 12.14
N PRO A 27 -17.60 28.56 10.91
CA PRO A 27 -16.96 28.01 9.72
C PRO A 27 -15.50 28.45 9.55
N ASP A 28 -15.21 29.74 9.78
CA ASP A 28 -13.85 30.28 9.69
C ASP A 28 -12.92 29.68 10.74
N SER A 29 -13.44 29.36 11.93
CA SER A 29 -12.65 28.79 13.04
C SER A 29 -12.20 27.35 12.78
N ILE A 30 -12.91 26.61 11.93
CA ILE A 30 -12.56 25.22 11.55
C ILE A 30 -11.84 25.13 10.20
N GLU A 31 -11.91 26.19 9.39
CA GLU A 31 -11.37 26.17 8.02
C GLU A 31 -9.87 25.86 7.99
N ALA A 32 -9.09 26.48 8.88
CA ALA A 32 -7.64 26.28 8.94
C ALA A 32 -7.28 24.83 9.26
N GLU A 33 -7.96 24.23 10.24
CA GLU A 33 -7.75 22.83 10.63
C GLU A 33 -8.20 21.85 9.54
N LEU A 34 -9.37 22.10 8.93
CA LEU A 34 -9.86 21.29 7.82
C LEU A 34 -8.95 21.38 6.61
N ARG A 35 -8.40 22.57 6.31
CA ARG A 35 -7.46 22.76 5.21
C ARG A 35 -6.21 21.90 5.38
N GLU A 36 -5.60 21.91 6.56
CA GLU A 36 -4.42 21.11 6.86
C GLU A 36 -4.71 19.60 6.72
N ARG A 37 -5.84 19.14 7.26
CA ARG A 37 -6.28 17.74 7.12
C ARG A 37 -6.56 17.35 5.68
N LEU A 38 -7.13 18.25 4.88
CA LEU A 38 -7.45 18.05 3.47
C LEU A 38 -6.19 17.98 2.60
N GLU A 39 -5.20 18.83 2.86
CA GLU A 39 -3.89 18.79 2.20
C GLU A 39 -3.14 17.50 2.56
N ALA A 40 -3.16 17.08 3.83
CA ALA A 40 -2.60 15.80 4.26
C ALA A 40 -3.32 14.61 3.59
N LEU A 41 -4.65 14.68 3.43
CA LEU A 41 -5.41 13.63 2.74
C LEU A 41 -4.98 13.49 1.28
N LEU A 42 -4.88 14.58 0.53
CA LEU A 42 -4.37 14.56 -0.85
C LEU A 42 -2.94 14.01 -0.93
N ALA A 43 -2.06 14.49 -0.05
CA ALA A 43 -0.67 14.04 0.01
C ALA A 43 -0.56 12.52 0.29
N SER A 44 -1.41 11.99 1.17
CA SER A 44 -1.45 10.56 1.50
C SER A 44 -1.86 9.66 0.31
N HIS A 45 -2.55 10.22 -0.68
CA HIS A 45 -3.04 9.50 -1.86
C HIS A 45 -2.07 9.59 -3.05
N ASN A 46 -0.81 9.21 -2.86
CA ASN A 46 0.29 9.31 -3.84
C ASN A 46 0.72 10.75 -4.20
N GLY A 47 0.62 11.70 -3.26
CA GLY A 47 1.08 13.06 -3.47
C GLY A 47 0.21 13.82 -4.48
N LEU A 48 -1.12 13.68 -4.40
CA LEU A 48 -2.01 14.47 -5.25
C LEU A 48 -1.87 15.96 -4.91
N GLU A 49 -1.86 16.79 -5.94
CA GLU A 49 -1.82 18.23 -5.79
C GLU A 49 -3.23 18.77 -5.43
N PRO A 50 -3.35 19.88 -4.67
CA PRO A 50 -4.63 20.52 -4.33
C PRO A 50 -5.24 21.29 -5.51
N THR A 51 -5.42 20.60 -6.64
CA THR A 51 -6.00 21.10 -7.88
C THR A 51 -7.34 20.43 -8.16
N LEU A 52 -8.16 20.97 -9.06
CA LEU A 52 -9.43 20.34 -9.46
C LEU A 52 -9.24 18.90 -9.94
N GLU A 53 -8.15 18.62 -10.66
CA GLU A 53 -7.81 17.27 -11.11
C GLU A 53 -7.40 16.37 -9.94
N GLY A 54 -6.57 16.86 -9.01
CA GLY A 54 -6.19 16.11 -7.81
C GLY A 54 -7.39 15.78 -6.92
N TRP A 55 -8.33 16.71 -6.74
CA TRP A 55 -9.59 16.46 -6.03
C TRP A 55 -10.47 15.43 -6.74
N ARG A 56 -10.54 15.47 -8.07
CA ARG A 56 -11.27 14.49 -8.87
C ARG A 56 -10.65 13.09 -8.74
N ASP A 57 -9.33 12.99 -8.79
CA ASP A 57 -8.61 11.72 -8.64
C ASP A 57 -8.77 11.15 -7.23
N LEU A 58 -8.72 11.98 -6.19
CA LEU A 58 -9.01 11.58 -4.82
C LEU A 58 -10.44 11.03 -4.68
N ALA A 59 -11.43 11.74 -5.23
CA ALA A 59 -12.83 11.29 -5.18
C ALA A 59 -13.03 9.93 -5.86
N LEU A 60 -12.39 9.72 -7.03
CA LEU A 60 -12.43 8.43 -7.72
C LEU A 60 -11.74 7.31 -6.91
N ALA A 61 -10.58 7.60 -6.30
CA ALA A 61 -9.87 6.64 -5.46
C ALA A 61 -10.69 6.24 -4.22
N LEU A 62 -11.36 7.19 -3.57
CA LEU A 62 -12.25 6.92 -2.44
C LEU A 62 -13.49 6.12 -2.87
N ALA A 63 -14.11 6.46 -4.01
CA ALA A 63 -15.23 5.70 -4.55
C ALA A 63 -14.86 4.24 -4.82
N LEU A 64 -13.70 3.99 -5.45
CA LEU A 64 -13.19 2.62 -5.69
C LEU A 64 -12.99 1.82 -4.39
N ARG A 65 -12.65 2.50 -3.30
CA ARG A 65 -12.35 1.87 -2.01
C ARG A 65 -13.60 1.58 -1.17
N HIS A 66 -14.62 2.44 -1.25
CA HIS A 66 -15.74 2.42 -0.31
C HIS A 66 -17.09 2.08 -0.93
N GLU A 67 -17.29 2.31 -2.23
CA GLU A 67 -18.58 2.04 -2.89
C GLU A 67 -18.63 0.58 -3.40
N PRO A 68 -19.53 -0.27 -2.88
CA PRO A 68 -19.62 -1.68 -3.27
C PRO A 68 -19.83 -1.90 -4.77
N ALA A 69 -20.52 -0.98 -5.45
CA ALA A 69 -20.74 -1.06 -6.90
C ALA A 69 -19.44 -1.03 -7.73
N PHE A 70 -18.35 -0.51 -7.16
CA PHE A 70 -17.03 -0.48 -7.79
C PHE A 70 -16.07 -1.54 -7.27
N GLN A 71 -16.51 -2.46 -6.40
CA GLN A 71 -15.65 -3.51 -5.87
C GLN A 71 -15.20 -4.46 -7.00
N ILE A 72 -13.89 -4.56 -7.21
CA ILE A 72 -13.31 -5.43 -8.23
C ILE A 72 -12.80 -6.71 -7.60
N GLU A 73 -13.23 -7.84 -8.15
CA GLU A 73 -12.67 -9.14 -7.83
C GLU A 73 -11.43 -9.42 -8.69
N THR A 74 -10.26 -9.38 -8.07
CA THR A 74 -9.01 -9.75 -8.74
C THR A 74 -8.80 -11.27 -8.71
N PRO A 75 -7.97 -11.82 -9.61
CA PRO A 75 -7.55 -13.22 -9.51
C PRO A 75 -6.88 -13.57 -8.18
N ALA A 76 -6.34 -12.60 -7.42
CA ALA A 76 -5.82 -12.84 -6.08
C ALA A 76 -6.93 -13.12 -5.05
N ASP A 77 -8.13 -12.56 -5.26
CA ASP A 77 -9.28 -12.70 -4.36
C ASP A 77 -10.00 -14.04 -4.55
N ARG A 78 -10.04 -14.52 -5.80
CA ARG A 78 -10.66 -15.82 -6.18
C ARG A 78 -9.97 -17.03 -5.55
N MET A 79 -8.67 -16.92 -5.22
CA MET A 79 -7.91 -18.04 -4.67
C MET A 79 -8.29 -18.39 -3.21
N GLY A 80 -9.18 -17.62 -2.56
CA GLY A 80 -9.44 -17.71 -1.12
C GLY A 80 -10.64 -18.54 -0.66
N ARG A 81 -11.58 -18.98 -1.53
CA ARG A 81 -12.75 -19.77 -1.05
C ARG A 81 -13.30 -20.85 -1.98
N SER A 82 -13.05 -20.81 -3.28
CA SER A 82 -13.53 -21.85 -4.21
C SER A 82 -12.67 -21.90 -5.48
N GLY A 83 -11.70 -22.81 -5.51
CA GLY A 83 -11.06 -23.25 -6.75
C GLY A 83 -9.62 -22.77 -6.95
N ILE A 84 -8.70 -23.73 -6.75
CA ILE A 84 -7.27 -23.73 -7.13
C ILE A 84 -6.31 -23.03 -6.14
N GLY A 85 -6.30 -23.53 -4.90
CA GLY A 85 -5.12 -24.22 -4.34
C GLY A 85 -3.84 -23.44 -4.04
N GLY A 86 -3.88 -22.13 -3.77
CA GLY A 86 -2.71 -21.36 -3.33
C GLY A 86 -2.83 -20.89 -1.87
N ARG A 87 -1.80 -21.12 -1.04
CA ARG A 87 -1.68 -20.38 0.23
C ARG A 87 -1.45 -18.89 -0.09
N PRO A 88 -2.09 -17.94 0.64
CA PRO A 88 -1.88 -16.52 0.42
C PRO A 88 -0.39 -16.18 0.50
N ALA A 89 0.10 -15.43 -0.49
CA ALA A 89 1.51 -15.09 -0.59
C ALA A 89 1.80 -13.89 0.30
N GLY A 90 2.38 -14.15 1.48
CA GLY A 90 2.79 -13.11 2.41
C GLY A 90 4.10 -12.41 2.02
N TRP A 91 4.30 -11.20 2.55
CA TRP A 91 5.50 -10.40 2.34
C TRP A 91 6.79 -11.08 2.81
N THR A 92 6.73 -11.90 3.86
CA THR A 92 7.91 -12.53 4.47
C THR A 92 8.75 -13.33 3.47
N GLY A 93 8.11 -14.19 2.67
CA GLY A 93 8.83 -15.01 1.69
C GLY A 93 9.46 -14.17 0.57
N PHE A 94 8.77 -13.10 0.14
CA PHE A 94 9.29 -12.16 -0.84
C PHE A 94 10.51 -11.40 -0.31
N THR A 95 10.42 -10.83 0.89
CA THR A 95 11.51 -10.07 1.52
C THR A 95 12.74 -10.93 1.78
N VAL A 96 12.56 -12.15 2.30
CA VAL A 96 13.65 -13.10 2.53
C VAL A 96 14.34 -13.48 1.22
N ARG A 97 13.58 -13.81 0.16
CA ARG A 97 14.15 -14.12 -1.17
C ARG A 97 14.93 -12.94 -1.75
N SER A 98 14.40 -11.73 -1.64
CA SER A 98 15.06 -10.52 -2.09
C SER A 98 16.34 -10.24 -1.32
N ALA A 99 16.35 -10.45 0.00
CA ALA A 99 17.54 -10.32 0.83
C ALA A 99 18.63 -11.35 0.45
N VAL A 100 18.27 -12.62 0.24
CA VAL A 100 19.25 -13.64 -0.19
C VAL A 100 19.85 -13.29 -1.55
N LYS A 101 19.03 -12.82 -2.50
CA LYS A 101 19.51 -12.34 -3.80
C LYS A 101 20.42 -11.12 -3.67
N ALA A 102 20.12 -10.20 -2.74
CA ALA A 102 20.97 -9.04 -2.48
C ALA A 102 22.34 -9.48 -1.93
N GLU A 103 22.39 -10.44 -1.01
CA GLU A 103 23.66 -10.99 -0.50
C GLU A 103 24.47 -11.72 -1.58
N LEU A 104 23.81 -12.45 -2.48
CA LEU A 104 24.48 -13.03 -3.66
C LEU A 104 25.07 -11.95 -4.57
N ARG A 105 24.35 -10.86 -4.83
CA ARG A 105 24.86 -9.72 -5.61
C ARG A 105 26.01 -8.99 -4.92
N ARG A 106 26.04 -9.01 -3.58
CA ARG A 106 27.14 -8.48 -2.76
C ARG A 106 28.39 -9.38 -2.74
N GLY A 107 28.35 -10.53 -3.42
CA GLY A 107 29.50 -11.43 -3.56
C GLY A 107 29.52 -12.59 -2.58
N ALA A 108 28.38 -12.95 -1.96
CA ALA A 108 28.31 -14.17 -1.17
C ALA A 108 28.69 -15.40 -2.01
N LYS A 109 29.66 -16.18 -1.51
CA LYS A 109 30.28 -17.31 -2.24
C LYS A 109 29.30 -18.42 -2.63
N SER A 110 28.16 -18.53 -1.95
CA SER A 110 27.10 -19.48 -2.30
C SER A 110 25.76 -19.03 -1.75
N GLN A 111 24.68 -19.61 -2.30
CA GLN A 111 23.33 -19.41 -1.78
C GLN A 111 23.19 -19.86 -0.33
N ARG A 112 23.93 -20.88 0.11
CA ARG A 112 23.91 -21.35 1.50
C ARG A 112 24.53 -20.33 2.46
N VAL A 113 25.61 -19.66 2.04
CA VAL A 113 26.24 -18.58 2.82
C VAL A 113 25.30 -17.38 2.89
N ALA A 114 24.72 -16.97 1.76
CA ALA A 114 23.72 -15.89 1.72
C ALA A 114 22.49 -16.22 2.60
N ALA A 115 22.00 -17.46 2.55
CA ALA A 115 20.88 -17.91 3.38
C ALA A 115 21.20 -17.89 4.88
N LYS A 116 22.44 -18.18 5.29
CA LYS A 116 22.87 -18.10 6.69
C LYS A 116 22.89 -16.66 7.19
N VAL A 117 23.47 -15.73 6.42
CA VAL A 117 23.48 -14.30 6.73
C VAL A 117 22.06 -13.75 6.86
N VAL A 118 21.18 -14.11 5.93
CA VAL A 118 19.76 -13.70 5.98
C VAL A 118 19.01 -14.37 7.13
N ALA A 119 19.30 -15.62 7.46
CA ALA A 119 18.70 -16.31 8.61
C ALA A 119 19.00 -15.57 9.92
N GLU A 120 20.27 -15.19 10.15
CA GLU A 120 20.69 -14.39 11.30
C GLU A 120 20.02 -13.01 11.30
N ARG A 121 20.01 -12.31 10.15
CA ARG A 121 19.41 -10.97 10.02
C ARG A 121 17.91 -10.92 10.33
N PHE A 122 17.17 -11.96 9.97
CA PHE A 122 15.71 -12.02 10.14
C PHE A 122 15.27 -12.83 11.36
N GLY A 123 16.20 -13.33 12.18
CA GLY A 123 15.87 -14.19 13.32
C GLY A 123 15.17 -15.50 12.92
N LEU A 124 15.52 -16.05 11.75
CA LEU A 124 14.94 -17.28 11.20
C LEU A 124 15.94 -18.44 11.26
N SER A 125 15.45 -19.68 11.34
CA SER A 125 16.31 -20.84 11.13
C SER A 125 16.81 -20.92 9.68
N LEU A 126 18.04 -21.40 9.48
CA LEU A 126 18.59 -21.62 8.12
C LEU A 126 17.69 -22.51 7.24
N SER A 127 17.12 -23.58 7.81
CA SER A 127 16.19 -24.48 7.11
C SER A 127 14.96 -23.74 6.60
N ARG A 128 14.37 -22.83 7.40
CA ARG A 128 13.25 -21.98 6.99
C ARG A 128 13.60 -21.07 5.81
N VAL A 129 14.78 -20.45 5.81
CA VAL A 129 15.24 -19.62 4.66
C VAL A 129 15.45 -20.48 3.42
N GLN A 130 16.04 -21.66 3.57
CA GLN A 130 16.23 -22.61 2.46
C GLN A 130 14.90 -23.10 1.87
N ASN A 131 13.92 -23.42 2.72
CA ASN A 131 12.57 -23.80 2.29
C ASN A 131 11.92 -22.67 1.49
N ILE A 132 11.96 -21.43 1.99
CA ILE A 132 11.45 -20.24 1.28
C ILE A 132 12.13 -20.05 -0.09
N MET A 133 13.43 -20.34 -0.20
CA MET A 133 14.16 -20.26 -1.46
C MET A 133 13.84 -21.38 -2.44
N SER A 134 13.40 -22.55 -1.96
CA SER A 134 13.02 -23.70 -2.79
C SER A 134 11.59 -23.61 -3.33
N GLU A 135 10.72 -22.86 -2.66
CA GLU A 135 9.34 -22.64 -3.10
C GLU A 135 9.27 -21.82 -4.39
N ARG A 136 8.26 -22.12 -5.22
CA ARG A 136 7.99 -21.34 -6.45
C ARG A 136 7.78 -19.86 -6.06
N PRO A 137 8.58 -18.93 -6.60
CA PRO A 137 8.45 -17.52 -6.24
C PRO A 137 7.10 -17.00 -6.69
N SER A 138 6.34 -16.49 -5.73
CA SER A 138 5.10 -15.78 -5.97
C SER A 138 5.20 -14.39 -5.34
N PRO A 139 4.82 -13.32 -6.07
CA PRO A 139 4.75 -11.99 -5.50
C PRO A 139 3.67 -11.94 -4.41
N PRO A 140 3.84 -11.08 -3.39
CA PRO A 140 2.81 -10.87 -2.37
C PRO A 140 1.47 -10.50 -2.98
N ASP A 141 0.38 -10.92 -2.36
CA ASP A 141 -0.97 -10.70 -2.91
C ASP A 141 -1.28 -9.20 -3.07
N VAL A 142 -0.75 -8.33 -2.21
CA VAL A 142 -0.84 -6.87 -2.35
C VAL A 142 -0.26 -6.38 -3.67
N LEU A 143 0.93 -6.86 -4.06
CA LEU A 143 1.54 -6.50 -5.34
C LEU A 143 0.79 -7.10 -6.53
N ARG A 144 0.20 -8.29 -6.35
CA ARG A 144 -0.66 -8.89 -7.37
C ARG A 144 -1.92 -8.06 -7.59
N ARG A 145 -2.56 -7.59 -6.51
CA ARG A 145 -3.75 -6.72 -6.55
C ARG A 145 -3.43 -5.36 -7.17
N ARG A 146 -2.32 -4.73 -6.79
CA ARG A 146 -1.95 -3.38 -7.26
C ARG A 146 -1.94 -3.26 -8.79
N LYS A 147 -1.51 -4.30 -9.50
CA LYS A 147 -1.56 -4.34 -10.97
C LYS A 147 -2.99 -4.16 -11.50
N TYR A 148 -3.97 -4.81 -10.88
CA TYR A 148 -5.37 -4.74 -11.29
C TYR A 148 -6.01 -3.43 -10.82
N GLU A 149 -5.70 -2.98 -9.61
CA GLU A 149 -6.14 -1.67 -9.09
C GLU A 149 -5.74 -0.54 -10.04
N LEU A 150 -4.49 -0.51 -10.52
CA LEU A 150 -4.03 0.48 -11.50
C LEU A 150 -4.80 0.45 -12.83
N VAL A 151 -5.24 -0.72 -13.28
CA VAL A 151 -6.05 -0.85 -14.50
C VAL A 151 -7.43 -0.25 -14.27
N VAL A 152 -8.01 -0.51 -13.10
CA VAL A 152 -9.31 0.02 -12.70
C VAL A 152 -9.25 1.52 -12.52
N GLU A 153 -8.28 2.04 -11.77
CA GLU A 153 -8.08 3.49 -11.55
C GLU A 153 -8.07 4.23 -12.90
N LYS A 154 -7.29 3.72 -13.87
CA LYS A 154 -7.26 4.28 -15.24
C LYS A 154 -8.60 4.15 -15.96
N ALA A 155 -9.28 3.02 -15.85
CA ALA A 155 -10.58 2.80 -16.48
C ALA A 155 -11.65 3.75 -15.92
N CYS A 156 -11.64 3.98 -14.61
CA CYS A 156 -12.53 4.92 -13.92
C CYS A 156 -12.24 6.35 -14.33
N ALA A 157 -10.99 6.78 -14.39
CA ALA A 157 -10.64 8.11 -14.89
C ALA A 157 -11.11 8.32 -16.34
N MET A 158 -10.92 7.32 -17.21
CA MET A 158 -11.44 7.36 -18.59
C MET A 158 -12.96 7.38 -18.65
N ALA A 159 -13.65 6.60 -17.82
CA ALA A 159 -15.11 6.56 -17.77
C ALA A 159 -15.69 7.88 -17.25
N ALA A 160 -15.13 8.43 -16.17
CA ALA A 160 -15.50 9.72 -15.62
C ALA A 160 -15.36 10.83 -16.68
N LYS A 161 -14.25 10.85 -17.43
CA LYS A 161 -14.06 11.79 -18.53
C LYS A 161 -15.12 11.65 -19.63
N LYS A 162 -15.57 10.43 -19.95
CA LYS A 162 -16.59 10.19 -21.00
C LYS A 162 -18.00 10.54 -20.56
N VAL A 163 -18.31 10.41 -19.27
CA VAL A 163 -19.63 10.75 -18.71
C VAL A 163 -19.72 12.23 -18.35
N SER A 164 -18.58 12.90 -18.14
CA SER A 164 -18.49 14.35 -17.99
C SER A 164 -19.08 15.03 -19.21
N ARG A 165 -20.20 15.75 -19.02
CA ARG A 165 -20.77 16.63 -20.03
C ARG A 165 -20.10 18.00 -19.84
N GLU A 166 -18.98 18.19 -20.52
CA GLU A 166 -18.51 19.53 -20.88
C GLU A 166 -19.11 19.91 -22.24
#